data_AF-A0A8J2LNC8-F1
#
_entry.id   AF-A0A8J2LNC8-F1
#
_cell.length_a   1.000
_cell.length_b   1.000
_cell.length_c   1.000
_cell.angle_alpha   90.00
_cell.angle_beta   90.00
_cell.angle_gamma   90.00
#
_symmetry.space_group_name_H-M   'P 1'
#
loop_
_entity.id
_entity.type
_entity.pdbx_description
1 polymer ?
#
loop_
_entity_poly.entity_id
_entity_poly.type
_entity_poly.pdbx_seq_one_letter_code
_entity_poly.pdbx_strand_id
1 'polypeptide(L)'
;MQVPQILRKVAWKALVISFLISLITSLLLLSPIILLLGIYRTFVWILMKLSRPDLHGFVLKVNTQLVLFSPTEPTSNIIASMVVDGPLSTDRCREIAQQKILNLKNDRGQQVYKRLGQGWINFWGYACWKTHSNFEMSNHVKDYNYSGALKLPIPCTEKDYERVLAKLLEEPWKADQSP
;
A
#
# COMPACT_ATOMS: atom_id res chain seq x y z
N MET A 1 12.15 -6.50 -58.18
CA MET A 1 13.46 -7.01 -57.75
C MET A 1 13.26 -7.79 -56.45
N GLN A 2 13.17 -9.13 -56.50
CA GLN A 2 12.92 -9.95 -55.30
C GLN A 2 14.25 -10.17 -54.57
N VAL A 3 14.38 -9.68 -53.35
CA VAL A 3 15.54 -9.97 -52.50
C VAL A 3 15.56 -11.48 -52.21
N PRO A 4 16.65 -12.20 -52.49
CA PRO A 4 16.77 -13.63 -52.21
C PRO A 4 16.35 -13.96 -50.78
N GLN A 5 15.44 -14.92 -50.59
CA GLN A 5 14.96 -15.33 -49.26
C GLN A 5 16.11 -15.72 -48.31
N ILE A 6 17.23 -16.17 -48.87
CA ILE A 6 18.46 -16.49 -48.15
C ILE A 6 19.04 -15.25 -47.46
N LEU A 7 19.13 -14.11 -48.17
CA LEU A 7 19.66 -12.86 -47.61
C LEU A 7 18.79 -12.35 -46.46
N ARG A 8 17.45 -12.51 -46.55
CA ARG A 8 16.53 -12.14 -45.46
C ARG A 8 16.77 -12.98 -44.19
N LYS A 9 17.00 -14.28 -44.34
CA LYS A 9 17.30 -15.18 -43.20
C LYS A 9 18.65 -14.85 -42.56
N VAL A 10 19.66 -14.54 -43.35
CA VAL A 10 20.99 -14.14 -42.85
C VAL A 10 20.92 -12.79 -42.13
N ALA A 11 20.26 -11.80 -42.73
CA ALA A 11 20.06 -10.49 -42.11
C ALA A 11 19.32 -10.58 -40.77
N TRP A 12 18.26 -11.41 -40.69
CA TRP A 12 17.53 -11.63 -39.43
C TRP A 12 18.42 -12.21 -38.33
N LYS A 13 19.23 -13.23 -38.65
CA LYS A 13 20.18 -13.82 -37.70
C LYS A 13 21.20 -12.80 -37.22
N ALA A 14 21.77 -12.01 -38.13
CA ALA A 14 22.73 -10.96 -37.79
C ALA A 14 22.11 -9.89 -36.87
N LEU A 15 20.86 -9.48 -37.13
CA LEU A 15 20.13 -8.55 -36.28
C LEU A 15 19.91 -9.11 -34.87
N VAL A 16 19.47 -10.37 -34.75
CA VAL A 16 19.28 -11.02 -33.44
C VAL A 16 20.60 -11.12 -32.67
N ILE A 17 21.69 -11.53 -33.34
CA ILE A 17 23.01 -11.62 -32.72
C ILE A 17 23.49 -10.24 -32.25
N SER A 18 23.36 -9.21 -33.09
CA SER A 18 23.74 -7.84 -32.76
C SER A 18 22.94 -7.31 -31.56
N PHE A 19 21.63 -7.57 -31.52
CA PHE A 19 20.77 -7.22 -30.38
C PHE A 19 21.23 -7.92 -29.09
N LEU A 20 21.54 -9.21 -29.14
CA LEU A 20 22.02 -9.95 -27.97
C LEU A 20 23.37 -9.43 -27.46
N ILE A 21 24.31 -9.13 -28.36
CA ILE A 21 25.61 -8.55 -28.00
C ILE A 21 25.41 -7.18 -27.35
N SER A 22 24.55 -6.33 -27.91
CA SER A 22 24.23 -5.01 -27.37
C SER A 22 23.59 -5.10 -25.98
N LEU A 23 22.66 -6.04 -25.78
CA LEU A 23 22.02 -6.28 -24.50
C LEU A 23 23.03 -6.75 -23.44
N ILE A 24 23.88 -7.72 -23.77
CA ILE A 24 24.92 -8.22 -22.86
C ILE A 24 25.89 -7.11 -22.48
N THR A 25 26.35 -6.33 -23.47
CA THR A 25 27.28 -5.22 -23.25
C THR A 25 26.65 -4.17 -22.33
N SER A 26 25.38 -3.84 -22.55
CA SER A 26 24.62 -2.90 -21.72
C SER A 26 24.46 -3.42 -20.29
N LEU A 27 24.15 -4.71 -20.10
CA LEU A 27 24.06 -5.33 -18.77
C LEU A 27 25.41 -5.31 -18.03
N LEU A 28 26.51 -5.59 -18.74
CA LEU A 28 27.86 -5.52 -18.18
C LEU A 28 28.22 -4.09 -17.76
N LEU A 29 27.91 -3.09 -18.59
CA LEU A 29 28.15 -1.68 -18.26
C LEU A 29 27.28 -1.18 -17.09
N LEU A 30 26.07 -1.71 -16.92
CA LEU A 30 25.20 -1.38 -15.79
C LEU A 30 25.55 -2.14 -14.50
N SER A 31 26.26 -3.27 -14.60
CA SER A 31 26.62 -4.10 -13.45
C SER A 31 27.32 -3.36 -12.30
N PRO A 32 28.32 -2.46 -12.51
CA PRO A 32 28.94 -1.73 -11.41
C PRO A 32 27.96 -0.77 -10.71
N ILE A 33 27.06 -0.14 -11.47
CA ILE A 33 26.04 0.75 -10.93
C ILE A 33 25.05 -0.04 -10.07
N ILE A 34 24.57 -1.18 -10.57
CA ILE A 34 23.67 -2.07 -9.84
C ILE A 34 24.34 -2.58 -8.56
N LEU A 35 25.62 -2.96 -8.63
CA LEU A 35 26.40 -3.42 -7.47
C LEU A 35 26.52 -2.30 -6.42
N LEU A 36 26.87 -1.09 -6.84
CA LEU A 36 26.98 0.07 -5.95
C LEU A 36 25.65 0.38 -5.25
N LEU A 37 24.54 0.34 -5.98
CA LEU A 37 23.19 0.52 -5.42
C LEU A 37 22.84 -0.60 -4.42
N GLY A 38 23.25 -1.84 -4.69
CA GLY A 38 23.08 -2.98 -3.79
C GLY A 38 23.87 -2.83 -2.49
N ILE A 39 25.12 -2.39 -2.58
CA ILE A 39 25.98 -2.09 -1.43
C ILE A 39 25.36 -0.97 -0.58
N TYR A 40 24.97 0.15 -1.21
CA TYR A 40 24.34 1.27 -0.52
C TYR A 40 23.05 0.84 0.21
N ARG A 41 22.17 0.08 -0.46
CA ARG A 41 20.94 -0.45 0.15
C ARG A 41 21.24 -1.32 1.37
N THR A 42 22.26 -2.17 1.28
CA THR A 42 22.66 -3.07 2.36
C THR A 42 23.21 -2.27 3.55
N PHE A 43 24.05 -1.27 3.27
CA PHE A 43 24.55 -0.35 4.28
C PHE A 43 23.43 0.37 5.02
N VAL A 44 22.47 0.96 4.30
CA VAL A 44 21.30 1.61 4.92
C VAL A 44 20.49 0.63 5.76
N TRP A 45 20.30 -0.61 5.30
CA TRP A 45 19.58 -1.62 6.08
C TRP A 45 20.26 -1.95 7.41
N ILE A 46 21.59 -2.12 7.41
CA ILE A 46 22.36 -2.34 8.63
C ILE A 46 22.20 -1.13 9.56
N LEU A 47 22.37 0.07 9.04
CA LEU A 47 22.25 1.31 9.81
C LEU A 47 20.84 1.48 10.40
N MET A 48 19.80 1.15 9.63
CA MET A 48 18.41 1.15 10.09
C MET A 48 18.23 0.22 11.29
N LYS A 49 18.75 -1.01 11.22
CA LYS A 49 18.64 -1.98 12.32
C LYS A 49 19.38 -1.56 13.59
N LEU A 50 20.49 -0.84 13.44
CA LEU A 50 21.29 -0.36 14.58
C LEU A 50 20.71 0.91 15.21
N SER A 51 20.28 1.88 14.39
CA SER A 51 19.87 3.21 14.87
C SER A 51 18.37 3.36 15.11
N ARG A 52 17.53 2.57 14.42
CA ARG A 52 16.07 2.72 14.38
C ARG A 52 15.38 1.35 14.40
N PRO A 53 15.40 0.64 15.54
CA PRO A 53 14.80 -0.68 15.67
C PRO A 53 13.27 -0.67 15.51
N ASP A 54 12.64 0.50 15.58
CA ASP A 54 11.23 0.74 15.27
C ASP A 54 10.89 0.58 13.77
N LEU A 55 11.89 0.48 12.90
CA LEU A 55 11.71 0.30 11.46
C LEU A 55 11.76 -1.19 11.06
N HIS A 56 10.70 -1.64 10.39
CA HIS A 56 10.45 -3.06 10.11
C HIS A 56 10.88 -3.52 8.72
N GLY A 57 11.24 -2.61 7.82
CA GLY A 57 11.76 -2.93 6.50
C GLY A 57 11.48 -1.85 5.46
N PHE A 58 12.07 -2.00 4.27
CA PHE A 58 11.84 -1.09 3.15
C PHE A 58 10.45 -1.29 2.53
N VAL A 59 9.81 -0.20 2.11
CA VAL A 59 8.60 -0.23 1.30
C VAL A 59 8.98 -0.69 -0.11
N LEU A 60 8.37 -1.77 -0.61
CA LEU A 60 8.64 -2.32 -1.94
C LEU A 60 8.06 -1.41 -3.03
N LYS A 61 8.74 -1.34 -4.19
CA LYS A 61 8.34 -0.45 -5.28
C LYS A 61 6.93 -0.71 -5.83
N VAL A 62 6.45 -1.96 -5.79
CA VAL A 62 5.08 -2.32 -6.17
C VAL A 62 4.03 -1.62 -5.27
N ASN A 63 4.41 -1.31 -4.03
CA ASN A 63 3.58 -0.54 -3.10
C ASN A 63 3.84 0.98 -3.18
N THR A 64 4.88 1.42 -3.91
CA THR A 64 5.31 2.84 -3.92
C THR A 64 4.60 3.75 -4.91
N GLN A 65 3.79 3.22 -5.84
CA GLN A 65 2.97 4.12 -6.69
C GLN A 65 2.02 4.98 -5.82
N LEU A 66 1.65 4.51 -4.62
CA LEU A 66 0.90 5.25 -3.61
C LEU A 66 1.77 6.16 -2.71
N VAL A 67 3.09 5.94 -2.67
CA VAL A 67 4.05 6.56 -1.73
C VAL A 67 4.79 7.74 -2.36
N LEU A 68 4.97 7.73 -3.68
CA LEU A 68 5.75 8.73 -4.41
C LEU A 68 5.08 10.11 -4.49
N PHE A 69 3.76 10.20 -4.30
CA PHE A 69 3.01 11.45 -4.44
C PHE A 69 2.84 12.25 -3.16
N SER A 70 3.17 11.68 -1.99
CA SER A 70 3.18 12.44 -0.74
C SER A 70 4.08 11.80 0.32
N PRO A 71 5.19 12.45 0.68
CA PRO A 71 6.27 11.81 1.44
C PRO A 71 5.96 11.44 2.89
N THR A 72 4.80 11.83 3.43
CA THR A 72 4.49 11.70 4.87
C THR A 72 3.01 11.53 5.20
N GLU A 73 2.08 11.94 4.32
CA GLU A 73 0.64 11.95 4.59
C GLU A 73 -0.14 11.40 3.39
N PRO A 74 -1.15 10.54 3.57
CA PRO A 74 -1.97 10.08 2.46
C PRO A 74 -2.72 11.26 1.82
N THR A 75 -2.57 11.41 0.51
CA THR A 75 -3.23 12.48 -0.29
C THR A 75 -4.65 12.12 -0.72
N SER A 76 -5.06 10.88 -0.52
CA SER A 76 -6.36 10.39 -0.95
C SER A 76 -6.92 9.38 0.02
N ASN A 77 -8.22 9.51 0.29
CA ASN A 77 -9.01 8.52 0.98
C ASN A 77 -9.58 7.54 -0.05
N ILE A 78 -9.46 6.24 0.20
CA ILE A 78 -10.12 5.20 -0.59
C ILE A 78 -11.28 4.66 0.24
N ILE A 79 -12.49 4.78 -0.28
CA ILE A 79 -13.67 4.23 0.37
C ILE A 79 -14.12 2.97 -0.36
N ALA A 80 -14.22 1.87 0.39
CA ALA A 80 -14.85 0.64 -0.06
C ALA A 80 -16.25 0.55 0.54
N SER A 81 -17.20 0.21 -0.32
CA SER A 81 -18.64 0.31 -0.11
C SER A 81 -19.24 -1.07 -0.36
N MET A 82 -20.09 -1.57 0.54
CA MET A 82 -20.75 -2.88 0.39
C MET A 82 -22.22 -2.79 0.80
N VAL A 83 -23.10 -3.20 -0.10
CA VAL A 83 -24.54 -3.40 0.17
C VAL A 83 -24.77 -4.89 0.38
N VAL A 84 -25.48 -5.24 1.45
CA VAL A 84 -25.74 -6.63 1.82
C VAL A 84 -27.24 -6.86 1.84
N ASP A 85 -27.69 -7.88 1.12
CA ASP A 85 -29.09 -8.31 1.14
C ASP A 85 -29.35 -9.24 2.34
N GLY A 86 -30.39 -8.94 3.11
CA GLY A 86 -30.88 -9.77 4.21
C GLY A 86 -31.01 -9.03 5.55
N PRO A 87 -31.49 -9.74 6.60
CA PRO A 87 -31.69 -9.16 7.92
C PRO A 87 -30.36 -9.03 8.66
N LEU A 88 -29.55 -8.03 8.30
CA LEU A 88 -28.39 -7.61 9.07
C LEU A 88 -28.82 -6.51 10.04
N SER A 89 -28.83 -6.80 11.35
CA SER A 89 -28.92 -5.75 12.35
C SER A 89 -27.57 -5.04 12.49
N THR A 90 -27.61 -3.74 12.80
CA THR A 90 -26.41 -2.95 13.12
C THR A 90 -25.63 -3.56 14.28
N ASP A 91 -26.33 -4.10 15.28
CA ASP A 91 -25.72 -4.83 16.40
C ASP A 91 -24.94 -6.06 15.92
N ARG A 92 -25.48 -6.82 14.97
CA ARG A 92 -24.77 -7.98 14.42
C ARG A 92 -23.51 -7.58 13.65
N CYS A 93 -23.55 -6.49 12.90
CA CYS A 93 -22.37 -5.92 12.25
C CYS A 93 -21.30 -5.54 13.28
N ARG A 94 -21.71 -4.89 14.38
CA ARG A 94 -20.82 -4.48 15.46
C ARG A 94 -20.14 -5.67 16.13
N GLU A 95 -20.90 -6.73 16.44
CA GLU A 95 -20.35 -7.97 16.99
C GLU A 95 -19.32 -8.60 16.05
N ILE A 96 -19.64 -8.68 14.75
CA ILE A 96 -18.72 -9.23 13.74
C ILE A 96 -17.45 -8.39 13.66
N ALA A 97 -17.55 -7.06 13.62
CA ALA A 97 -16.39 -6.18 13.60
C ALA A 97 -15.53 -6.34 14.86
N GLN A 98 -16.14 -6.43 16.04
CA GLN A 98 -15.41 -6.69 17.29
C GLN A 98 -14.67 -8.03 17.25
N GLN A 99 -15.34 -9.11 16.86
CA GLN A 99 -14.75 -10.45 16.87
C GLN A 99 -13.69 -10.63 15.78
N LYS A 100 -13.96 -10.18 14.55
CA LYS A 100 -13.11 -10.46 13.39
C LYS A 100 -12.07 -9.40 13.10
N ILE A 101 -12.24 -8.17 13.58
CA ILE A 101 -11.30 -7.06 13.29
C ILE A 101 -10.57 -6.65 14.56
N LEU A 102 -11.30 -6.26 15.61
CA LEU A 102 -10.70 -5.68 16.82
C LEU A 102 -9.98 -6.73 17.68
N ASN A 103 -10.62 -7.89 17.89
CA ASN A 103 -10.14 -8.91 18.82
C ASN A 103 -9.35 -10.04 18.14
N LEU A 104 -9.23 -10.01 16.81
CA LEU A 104 -8.60 -11.09 16.06
C LEU A 104 -7.09 -11.13 16.31
N LYS A 105 -6.65 -12.18 17.00
CA LYS A 105 -5.25 -12.49 17.29
C LYS A 105 -4.82 -13.77 16.59
N ASN A 106 -3.56 -13.82 16.18
CA ASN A 106 -2.96 -15.05 15.66
C ASN A 106 -2.57 -16.00 16.79
N ASP A 107 -2.05 -17.20 16.45
CA ASP A 107 -1.61 -18.22 17.40
C ASP A 107 -0.52 -17.76 18.38
N ARG A 108 0.12 -16.61 18.10
CA ARG A 108 1.15 -15.98 18.95
C ARG A 108 0.59 -14.86 19.82
N GLY A 109 -0.74 -14.69 19.87
CA GLY A 109 -1.42 -13.64 20.64
C GLY A 109 -1.27 -12.24 20.05
N GLN A 110 -0.77 -12.10 18.82
CA GLN A 110 -0.54 -10.81 18.17
C GLN A 110 -1.72 -10.44 17.28
N GLN A 111 -2.05 -9.15 17.18
CA GLN A 111 -3.07 -8.69 16.23
C GLN A 111 -2.77 -9.18 14.81
N VAL A 112 -3.79 -9.68 14.12
CA VAL A 112 -3.64 -10.19 12.73
C VAL A 112 -3.34 -9.04 11.77
N TYR A 113 -4.00 -7.90 11.94
CA TYR A 113 -3.91 -6.76 11.02
C TYR A 113 -2.85 -5.72 11.41
N LYS A 114 -1.61 -6.16 11.70
CA LYS A 114 -0.51 -5.27 12.11
C LYS A 114 -0.20 -4.14 11.14
N ARG A 115 -0.43 -4.37 9.85
CA ARG A 115 -0.16 -3.39 8.79
C ARG A 115 -1.07 -2.15 8.87
N LEU A 116 -2.25 -2.26 9.51
CA LEU A 116 -3.13 -1.11 9.70
C LEU A 116 -2.54 -0.07 10.66
N GLY A 117 -1.71 -0.51 11.61
CA GLY A 117 -0.97 0.37 12.52
C GLY A 117 0.43 0.73 12.03
N GLN A 118 0.71 0.57 10.73
CA GLN A 118 2.00 0.89 10.14
C GLN A 118 1.88 2.10 9.22
N GLY A 119 2.70 3.11 9.52
CA GLY A 119 2.99 4.20 8.60
C GLY A 119 4.32 3.95 7.91
N TRP A 120 4.73 4.88 7.07
CA TRP A 120 6.05 4.87 6.48
C TRP A 120 6.77 6.19 6.73
N ILE A 121 8.10 6.12 6.76
CA ILE A 121 8.96 7.28 6.96
C ILE A 121 10.17 7.18 6.04
N ASN A 122 10.67 8.32 5.58
CA ASN A 122 11.93 8.37 4.85
C ASN A 122 13.11 8.23 5.80
N PHE A 123 14.01 7.30 5.47
CA PHE A 123 15.26 7.06 6.18
C PHE A 123 16.37 6.85 5.14
N TRP A 124 17.34 7.78 5.08
CA TRP A 124 18.48 7.71 4.15
C TRP A 124 18.07 7.53 2.67
N GLY A 125 17.00 8.21 2.26
CA GLY A 125 16.45 8.14 0.90
C GLY A 125 15.60 6.89 0.61
N TYR A 126 15.33 6.04 1.61
CA TYR A 126 14.43 4.91 1.49
C TYR A 126 13.18 5.09 2.35
N ALA A 127 12.01 4.83 1.77
CA ALA A 127 10.77 4.67 2.54
C ALA A 127 10.83 3.37 3.35
N CYS A 128 10.62 3.47 4.66
CA CYS A 128 10.65 2.35 5.60
C CYS A 128 9.34 2.26 6.38
N TRP A 129 8.84 1.06 6.61
CA TRP A 129 7.69 0.83 7.48
C TRP A 129 8.04 1.12 8.94
N LYS A 130 7.20 1.92 9.59
CA LYS A 130 7.29 2.27 11.01
C LYS A 130 5.97 1.88 11.68
N THR A 131 6.06 1.13 12.77
CA THR A 131 4.88 0.85 13.60
C THR A 131 4.58 2.06 14.48
N HIS A 132 3.31 2.48 14.50
CA HIS A 132 2.83 3.49 15.42
C HIS A 132 2.71 2.86 16.81
N SER A 133 3.43 3.40 17.80
CA SER A 133 3.46 2.84 19.17
C SER A 133 2.10 2.94 19.86
N ASN A 134 1.28 3.92 19.47
CA ASN A 134 0.00 4.25 20.11
C ASN A 134 -1.20 3.89 19.21
N PHE A 135 -1.01 3.01 18.23
CA PHE A 135 -2.11 2.62 17.35
C PHE A 135 -3.08 1.70 18.09
N GLU A 136 -4.31 2.17 18.23
CA GLU A 136 -5.41 1.40 18.80
C GLU A 136 -6.52 1.26 17.77
N MET A 137 -6.76 0.03 17.30
CA MET A 137 -7.77 -0.26 16.26
C MET A 137 -9.17 0.25 16.63
N SER A 138 -9.51 0.29 17.92
CA SER A 138 -10.77 0.84 18.41
C SER A 138 -10.98 2.31 18.04
N ASN A 139 -9.91 3.10 17.97
CA ASN A 139 -9.97 4.53 17.60
C ASN A 139 -10.20 4.72 16.09
N HIS A 140 -10.09 3.63 15.32
CA HIS A 140 -10.22 3.61 13.87
C HIS A 140 -11.55 3.01 13.39
N VAL A 141 -12.40 2.51 14.29
CA VAL A 141 -13.73 1.96 13.98
C VAL A 141 -14.79 2.89 14.53
N LYS A 142 -15.58 3.51 13.63
CA LYS A 142 -16.66 4.44 14.00
C LYS A 142 -18.02 3.87 13.64
N ASP A 143 -19.00 4.14 14.51
CA ASP A 143 -20.41 3.83 14.27
C ASP A 143 -21.18 5.14 14.08
N TYR A 144 -21.73 5.34 12.89
CA TYR A 144 -22.44 6.57 12.53
C TYR A 144 -23.95 6.49 12.81
N ASN A 145 -24.45 5.39 13.38
CA ASN A 145 -25.89 5.24 13.64
C ASN A 145 -26.42 6.14 14.77
N TYR A 146 -25.58 6.59 15.71
CA TYR A 146 -26.09 7.07 17.00
C TYR A 146 -25.86 8.55 17.36
N SER A 147 -24.93 9.29 16.75
CA SER A 147 -24.87 10.76 16.91
C SER A 147 -23.83 11.41 16.01
N GLY A 148 -24.15 12.57 15.46
CA GLY A 148 -23.21 13.43 14.73
C GLY A 148 -23.75 13.95 13.40
N ALA A 149 -22.91 14.70 12.69
CA ALA A 149 -23.26 15.34 11.42
C ALA A 149 -23.31 14.37 10.21
N LEU A 150 -23.27 13.06 10.45
CA LEU A 150 -23.28 11.96 9.47
C LEU A 150 -24.41 10.95 9.75
N LYS A 151 -25.34 11.30 10.64
CA LYS A 151 -26.47 10.42 10.99
C LYS A 151 -27.33 10.15 9.75
N LEU A 152 -27.50 8.87 9.42
CA LEU A 152 -28.37 8.45 8.32
C LEU A 152 -29.84 8.48 8.77
N PRO A 153 -30.75 9.03 7.96
CA PRO A 153 -32.18 8.91 8.22
C PRO A 153 -32.62 7.44 8.09
N ILE A 154 -33.65 7.06 8.84
CA ILE A 154 -34.32 5.76 8.71
C ILE A 154 -35.74 6.06 8.23
N PRO A 155 -36.15 5.62 7.02
CA PRO A 155 -35.40 4.78 6.07
C PRO A 155 -34.26 5.53 5.37
N CYS A 156 -33.16 4.84 5.12
CA CYS A 156 -32.00 5.38 4.42
C CYS A 156 -32.21 5.27 2.91
N THR A 157 -31.98 6.36 2.18
CA THR A 157 -31.98 6.34 0.71
C THR A 157 -30.57 6.23 0.14
N GLU A 158 -30.45 5.87 -1.14
CA GLU A 158 -29.16 5.87 -1.85
C GLU A 158 -28.50 7.26 -1.84
N LYS A 159 -29.28 8.33 -1.94
CA LYS A 159 -28.78 9.72 -1.84
C LYS A 159 -28.22 10.07 -0.46
N ASP A 160 -28.73 9.46 0.60
CA ASP A 160 -28.17 9.64 1.94
C ASP A 160 -26.82 8.93 2.07
N TYR A 161 -26.71 7.75 1.45
CA TYR A 161 -25.47 6.99 1.38
C TYR A 161 -24.38 7.72 0.59
N GLU A 162 -24.69 8.23 -0.61
CA GLU A 162 -23.77 9.03 -1.41
C GLU A 162 -23.26 10.28 -0.67
N ARG A 163 -24.15 10.94 0.09
CA ARG A 163 -23.78 12.12 0.91
C ARG A 163 -22.80 11.77 2.02
N VAL A 164 -23.00 10.63 2.69
CA VAL A 164 -22.07 10.13 3.71
C VAL A 164 -20.72 9.80 3.08
N LEU A 165 -20.71 9.10 1.94
CA LEU A 165 -19.47 8.79 1.22
C LEU A 165 -18.71 10.06 0.82
N ALA A 166 -19.39 11.05 0.26
CA ALA A 166 -18.77 12.33 -0.13
C ALA A 166 -18.12 13.01 1.07
N LYS A 167 -18.81 13.04 2.21
CA LYS A 167 -18.28 13.67 3.42
C LYS A 167 -17.11 12.90 4.04
N LEU A 168 -17.13 11.57 4.04
CA LEU A 168 -16.00 10.74 4.47
C LEU A 168 -14.76 10.94 3.57
N LEU A 169 -14.96 11.24 2.28
CA LEU A 169 -13.84 11.56 1.37
C LEU A 169 -13.21 12.92 1.71
N GLU A 170 -14.01 13.88 2.15
CA GLU A 170 -13.59 15.23 2.52
C GLU A 170 -12.93 15.32 3.91
N GLU A 171 -13.10 14.30 4.76
CA GLU A 171 -12.52 14.30 6.10
C GLU A 171 -10.97 14.23 6.03
N PRO A 172 -10.27 15.18 6.67
CA PRO A 172 -8.81 15.22 6.62
C PRO A 172 -8.25 14.01 7.34
N TRP A 173 -7.25 13.38 6.72
CA TRP A 173 -6.53 12.29 7.36
C TRP A 173 -5.86 12.75 8.66
N LYS A 174 -5.89 11.89 9.67
CA LYS A 174 -5.20 12.09 10.95
C LYS A 174 -4.41 10.82 11.27
N ALA A 175 -3.17 10.97 11.71
CA ALA A 175 -2.29 9.83 11.98
C ALA A 175 -2.84 8.85 13.03
N ASP A 176 -3.56 9.38 14.02
CA ASP A 176 -4.04 8.60 15.18
C ASP A 176 -5.57 8.43 15.18
N GLN A 177 -6.27 8.79 14.10
CA GLN A 177 -7.72 8.68 13.99
C GLN A 177 -8.11 8.31 12.56
N SER A 178 -9.07 7.39 12.39
CA SER A 178 -9.71 7.27 11.08
C SER A 178 -10.46 8.56 10.74
N PRO A 179 -10.60 8.91 9.44
CA PRO A 179 -11.61 9.88 9.01
C PRO A 179 -12.98 9.53 9.63
#